data_AF-A0A3A4PKI2-F1
#
_entry.id   AF-A0A3A4PKI2-F1
#
_cell.length_a   1.000
_cell.length_b   1.000
_cell.length_c   1.000
_cell.angle_alpha   90.00
_cell.angle_beta   90.00
_cell.angle_gamma   90.00
#
_symmetry.space_group_name_H-M   'P 1'
#
loop_
_entity.id
_entity.type
_entity.pdbx_description
1 polymer ?
#
loop_
_entity_poly.entity_id
_entity_poly.type
_entity_poly.pdbx_seq_one_letter_code
_entity_poly.pdbx_strand_id
1 'polypeptide(L)'
;MIVSKIAWRFGAFILAAVHTLFVGLAPAAPGCPPEAVLKAKFKRDNVLVTMRRFDPRAEYTLDLIADGVPVESLPAKTNKKGRAKVQFERVRCGADRYEVSVRECGLEPARVKKRCVGGERPANDACADAVPLTVPTVVSGTTIGATVDFAPECRGVQNDSPGVWYRVVGNNREYTVSLCGGASYRTAISVYRGGCDGLVCETANASFCGDQSQVTFCALGFEPTVYWILIHSVQGEAGDFDLRLTQSQLECAAP
;
A
#
# COMPACT_ATOMS: atom_id res chain seq x y z
N MET A 1 3.12 18.67 10.10
CA MET A 1 3.28 18.22 8.71
C MET A 1 3.70 16.76 8.78
N ILE A 2 2.75 15.83 8.69
CA ILE A 2 3.01 14.38 8.74
C ILE A 2 2.43 13.83 7.45
N VAL A 3 3.31 13.33 6.59
CA VAL A 3 2.97 12.72 5.30
C VAL A 3 2.77 11.23 5.58
N SER A 4 1.56 10.83 5.98
CA SER A 4 1.19 9.41 6.09
C SER A 4 0.95 8.82 4.69
N LYS A 5 1.80 7.87 4.30
CA LYS A 5 1.61 7.00 3.15
C LYS A 5 0.52 5.99 3.51
N ILE A 6 -0.53 5.89 2.70
CA ILE A 6 -1.53 4.83 2.84
C ILE A 6 -1.68 4.18 1.46
N ALA A 7 -1.25 2.92 1.36
CA ALA A 7 -2.07 1.93 0.68
C ALA A 7 -3.22 1.59 1.66
N TRP A 8 -4.45 1.61 1.17
CA TRP A 8 -5.66 1.61 1.99
C TRP A 8 -5.65 0.52 3.07
N ARG A 9 -5.68 0.91 4.35
CA ARG A 9 -5.76 0.02 5.51
C ARG A 9 -7.02 0.27 6.33
N PHE A 10 -7.82 -0.77 6.55
CA PHE A 10 -8.94 -0.82 7.51
C PHE A 10 -8.76 -2.01 8.44
N GLY A 11 -8.15 -1.83 9.61
CA GLY A 11 -7.88 -2.94 10.52
C GLY A 11 -7.03 -4.03 9.85
N ALA A 12 -7.55 -5.27 9.83
CA ALA A 12 -6.91 -6.45 9.20
C ALA A 12 -7.25 -6.62 7.70
N PHE A 13 -8.02 -5.71 7.09
CA PHE A 13 -8.45 -5.86 5.70
C PHE A 13 -7.80 -4.84 4.77
N ILE A 14 -7.23 -5.35 3.68
CA ILE A 14 -6.84 -4.63 2.48
C ILE A 14 -7.97 -4.81 1.49
N LEU A 15 -8.59 -3.71 1.04
CA LEU A 15 -9.58 -3.78 -0.02
C LEU A 15 -8.84 -4.07 -1.33
N ALA A 16 -8.86 -5.33 -1.76
CA ALA A 16 -8.59 -5.68 -3.15
C ALA A 16 -9.64 -4.99 -4.04
N ALA A 17 -9.18 -4.30 -5.09
CA ALA A 17 -9.96 -3.62 -6.12
C ALA A 17 -11.22 -2.86 -5.64
N VAL A 18 -11.13 -1.53 -5.45
CA VAL A 18 -12.33 -0.69 -5.24
C VAL A 18 -13.15 -0.67 -6.53
N HIS A 19 -14.35 -1.25 -6.58
CA HIS A 19 -15.19 -1.29 -7.79
C HIS A 19 -16.00 -0.01 -7.98
N THR A 20 -16.39 0.61 -6.87
CA THR A 20 -17.31 1.72 -6.79
C THR A 20 -16.81 2.71 -5.75
N LEU A 21 -16.70 3.98 -6.11
CA LEU A 21 -16.35 5.05 -5.17
C LEU A 21 -17.42 6.13 -5.20
N PHE A 22 -18.05 6.36 -4.06
CA PHE A 22 -19.11 7.32 -3.83
C PHE A 22 -18.60 8.52 -3.04
N VAL A 23 -19.13 9.70 -3.34
CA VAL A 23 -19.00 10.89 -2.49
C VAL A 23 -20.40 11.39 -2.20
N GLY A 24 -20.72 11.60 -0.92
CA GLY A 24 -22.00 12.16 -0.52
C GLY A 24 -21.96 12.82 0.84
N LEU A 25 -23.12 13.31 1.28
CA LEU A 25 -23.29 13.82 2.63
C LEU A 25 -23.36 12.66 3.61
N ALA A 26 -22.71 12.79 4.75
CA ALA A 26 -22.80 11.81 5.82
C ALA A 26 -24.25 11.64 6.30
N PRO A 27 -24.66 10.46 6.78
CA PRO A 27 -26.04 10.22 7.23
C PRO A 27 -26.52 11.19 8.32
N ALA A 28 -25.60 11.68 9.15
CA ALA A 28 -25.89 12.64 10.22
C ALA A 28 -25.87 14.11 9.75
N ALA A 29 -25.43 14.40 8.53
CA ALA A 29 -25.46 15.74 7.98
C ALA A 29 -26.89 16.12 7.56
N PRO A 30 -27.24 17.42 7.53
CA PRO A 30 -28.49 17.86 6.95
C PRO A 30 -28.60 17.33 5.52
N GLY A 31 -29.74 16.70 5.21
CA GLY A 31 -30.02 16.14 3.89
C GLY A 31 -29.86 17.18 2.78
N CYS A 32 -29.71 16.72 1.54
CA CYS A 32 -29.34 17.63 0.49
C CYS A 32 -30.47 18.60 0.11
N PRO A 33 -30.24 19.94 0.16
CA PRO A 33 -31.27 20.90 -0.19
C PRO A 33 -31.74 20.73 -1.66
N PRO A 34 -33.02 21.04 -1.98
CA PRO A 34 -33.60 20.81 -3.31
C PRO A 34 -32.84 21.47 -4.47
N GLU A 35 -32.14 22.58 -4.23
CA GLU A 35 -31.35 23.28 -5.25
C GLU A 35 -29.84 23.10 -5.08
N ALA A 36 -29.39 22.39 -4.04
CA ALA A 36 -27.97 22.24 -3.76
C ALA A 36 -27.28 21.44 -4.86
N VAL A 37 -26.04 21.81 -5.15
CA VAL A 37 -25.19 21.11 -6.13
C VAL A 37 -23.94 20.66 -5.44
N LEU A 38 -23.74 19.35 -5.40
CA LEU A 38 -22.53 18.71 -4.91
C LEU A 38 -21.81 18.10 -6.12
N LYS A 39 -20.64 18.63 -6.50
CA LYS A 39 -19.88 18.14 -7.66
C LYS A 39 -18.56 17.55 -7.25
N ALA A 40 -18.20 16.38 -7.77
CA ALA A 40 -16.86 15.82 -7.58
C ALA A 40 -16.08 15.76 -8.89
N LYS A 41 -14.76 15.88 -8.82
CA LYS A 41 -13.87 15.57 -9.94
C LYS A 41 -12.52 15.08 -9.46
N PHE A 42 -11.90 14.25 -10.28
CA PHE A 42 -10.50 13.91 -10.06
C PHE A 42 -9.57 15.05 -10.47
N LYS A 43 -8.57 15.29 -9.64
CA LYS A 43 -7.42 16.15 -9.93
C LYS A 43 -6.15 15.40 -9.54
N ARG A 44 -5.51 14.77 -10.52
CA ARG A 44 -4.43 13.79 -10.29
C ARG A 44 -4.91 12.69 -9.33
N ASP A 45 -4.28 12.57 -8.16
CA ASP A 45 -4.61 11.56 -7.13
C ASP A 45 -5.58 12.07 -6.07
N ASN A 46 -6.21 13.22 -6.29
CA ASN A 46 -7.14 13.80 -5.33
C ASN A 46 -8.56 13.82 -5.91
N VAL A 47 -9.56 13.72 -5.04
CA VAL A 47 -10.97 13.97 -5.38
C VAL A 47 -11.33 15.35 -4.85
N LEU A 48 -11.53 16.30 -5.77
CA LEU A 48 -11.98 17.65 -5.45
C LEU A 48 -13.50 17.70 -5.51
N VAL A 49 -14.12 17.98 -4.37
CA VAL A 49 -15.55 18.20 -4.20
C VAL A 49 -15.85 19.68 -4.14
N THR A 50 -16.91 20.11 -4.83
CA THR A 50 -17.40 21.49 -4.89
C THR A 50 -18.86 21.53 -4.49
N MET A 51 -19.17 22.36 -3.50
CA MET A 51 -20.53 22.58 -3.01
C MET A 51 -21.05 23.94 -3.49
N ARG A 52 -22.34 24.02 -3.84
CA ARG A 52 -23.05 25.27 -4.16
C ARG A 52 -24.49 25.22 -3.66
N ARG A 53 -25.02 26.38 -3.23
CA ARG A 53 -26.40 26.54 -2.75
C ARG A 53 -26.74 25.70 -1.51
N PHE A 54 -25.75 25.52 -0.63
CA PHE A 54 -25.92 24.92 0.70
C PHE A 54 -26.16 26.00 1.75
N ASP A 55 -26.77 25.65 2.89
CA ASP A 55 -27.02 26.59 3.97
C ASP A 55 -25.68 27.01 4.64
N PRO A 56 -25.31 28.30 4.65
CA PRO A 56 -24.11 28.79 5.34
C PRO A 56 -24.08 28.59 6.86
N ARG A 57 -25.23 28.32 7.48
CA ARG A 57 -25.37 28.16 8.93
C ARG A 57 -25.34 26.70 9.37
N ALA A 58 -25.51 25.78 8.44
CA ALA A 58 -25.47 24.35 8.68
C ALA A 58 -24.02 23.83 8.65
N GLU A 59 -23.78 22.79 9.46
CA GLU A 59 -22.55 22.00 9.38
C GLU A 59 -22.80 20.77 8.51
N TYR A 60 -21.87 20.51 7.60
CA TYR A 60 -21.93 19.37 6.70
C TYR A 60 -20.68 18.52 6.85
N THR A 61 -20.86 17.22 6.70
CA THR A 61 -19.76 16.25 6.59
C THR A 61 -19.91 15.52 5.27
N LEU A 62 -18.81 15.37 4.55
CA LEU A 62 -18.72 14.63 3.30
C LEU A 62 -18.06 13.29 3.55
N ASP A 63 -18.71 12.22 3.11
CA ASP A 63 -18.17 10.87 3.15
C ASP A 63 -17.68 10.47 1.76
N LEU A 64 -16.46 9.95 1.72
CA LEU A 64 -15.93 9.14 0.65
C LEU A 64 -16.23 7.68 1.02
N ILE A 65 -16.91 6.94 0.16
CA ILE A 65 -17.34 5.55 0.42
C ILE A 65 -16.82 4.67 -0.72
N ALA A 66 -16.05 3.64 -0.41
CA ALA A 66 -15.56 2.64 -1.36
C ALA A 66 -16.36 1.34 -1.20
N ASP A 67 -17.02 0.87 -2.26
CA ASP A 67 -17.82 -0.36 -2.29
C ASP A 67 -18.83 -0.47 -1.14
N GLY A 68 -19.46 0.66 -0.78
CA GLY A 68 -20.43 0.74 0.30
C GLY A 68 -19.82 0.91 1.70
N VAL A 69 -18.50 0.90 1.83
CA VAL A 69 -17.77 1.12 3.09
C VAL A 69 -17.27 2.57 3.16
N PRO A 70 -17.65 3.37 4.18
CA PRO A 70 -17.08 4.69 4.38
C PRO A 70 -15.57 4.60 4.60
N VAL A 71 -14.79 5.31 3.77
CA VAL A 71 -13.33 5.29 3.82
C VAL A 71 -12.73 6.56 4.42
N GLU A 72 -13.37 7.71 4.23
CA GLU A 72 -12.91 8.97 4.80
C GLU A 72 -14.10 9.93 4.96
N SER A 73 -14.12 10.67 6.06
CA SER A 73 -15.15 11.67 6.33
C SER A 73 -14.47 13.02 6.60
N LEU A 74 -14.83 14.05 5.83
CA LEU A 74 -14.26 15.38 5.95
C LEU A 74 -15.35 16.43 6.25
N PRO A 75 -15.12 17.35 7.21
CA PRO A 75 -16.03 18.45 7.46
C PRO A 75 -16.02 19.44 6.27
N ALA A 76 -17.19 20.01 5.98
CA ALA A 76 -17.39 20.93 4.87
C ALA A 76 -18.10 22.20 5.32
N LYS A 77 -17.33 23.27 5.56
CA LYS A 77 -17.88 24.59 5.92
C LYS A 77 -18.07 25.45 4.68
N THR A 78 -19.30 25.92 4.47
CA THR A 78 -19.62 26.77 3.33
C THR A 78 -19.43 28.25 3.66
N ASN A 79 -19.14 29.06 2.64
CA ASN A 79 -19.06 30.51 2.80
C ASN A 79 -20.46 31.15 2.83
N LYS A 80 -20.53 32.47 3.03
CA LYS A 80 -21.80 33.24 3.04
C LYS A 80 -22.68 33.07 1.78
N LYS A 81 -22.12 32.56 0.68
CA LYS A 81 -22.83 32.27 -0.59
C LYS A 81 -23.20 30.78 -0.74
N GLY A 82 -23.07 29.99 0.32
CA GLY A 82 -23.37 28.55 0.31
C GLY A 82 -22.41 27.74 -0.55
N ARG A 83 -21.14 28.15 -0.67
CA ARG A 83 -20.12 27.48 -1.49
C ARG A 83 -18.98 26.94 -0.63
N ALA A 84 -18.51 25.74 -0.94
CA ALA A 84 -17.31 25.15 -0.35
C ALA A 84 -16.52 24.37 -1.40
N LYS A 85 -15.24 24.13 -1.09
CA LYS A 85 -14.41 23.14 -1.78
C LYS A 85 -13.77 22.26 -0.72
N VAL A 86 -13.89 20.96 -0.88
CA VAL A 86 -13.27 19.96 -0.02
C VAL A 86 -12.47 19.03 -0.92
N GLN A 87 -11.29 18.66 -0.49
CA GLN A 87 -10.41 17.80 -1.27
C GLN A 87 -10.08 16.58 -0.43
N PHE A 88 -10.47 15.40 -0.91
CA PHE A 88 -9.92 14.14 -0.44
C PHE A 88 -8.57 13.96 -1.14
N GLU A 89 -7.51 13.80 -0.35
CA GLU A 89 -6.16 13.68 -0.87
C GLU A 89 -5.75 12.22 -1.02
N ARG A 90 -4.85 11.93 -1.96
CA ARG A 90 -4.24 10.60 -2.11
C ARG A 90 -5.26 9.47 -2.29
N VAL A 91 -6.36 9.77 -2.99
CA VAL A 91 -7.30 8.79 -3.53
C VAL A 91 -6.62 8.05 -4.69
N ARG A 92 -5.68 7.18 -4.33
CA ARG A 92 -4.87 6.36 -5.24
C ARG A 92 -5.63 5.12 -5.67
N CYS A 93 -5.33 4.72 -6.89
CA CYS A 93 -5.81 3.48 -7.46
C CYS A 93 -5.08 2.28 -6.83
N GLY A 94 -5.83 1.22 -6.51
CA GLY A 94 -5.24 -0.11 -6.29
C GLY A 94 -4.66 -0.69 -7.59
N ALA A 95 -4.20 -1.95 -7.53
CA ALA A 95 -3.53 -2.62 -8.65
C ALA A 95 -4.43 -2.84 -9.89
N ASP A 96 -5.74 -2.73 -9.76
CA ASP A 96 -6.71 -3.04 -10.82
C ASP A 96 -7.37 -1.81 -11.43
N ARG A 97 -7.92 -1.99 -12.64
CA ARG A 97 -8.70 -0.97 -13.34
C ARG A 97 -10.11 -0.91 -12.76
N TYR A 98 -10.49 0.23 -12.18
CA TYR A 98 -11.86 0.46 -11.73
C TYR A 98 -12.45 1.77 -12.25
N GLU A 99 -13.79 1.84 -12.25
CA GLU A 99 -14.58 3.00 -12.66
C GLU A 99 -15.20 3.66 -11.42
N VAL A 100 -14.74 4.86 -11.08
CA VAL A 100 -15.35 5.65 -10.01
C VAL A 100 -16.60 6.37 -10.51
N SER A 101 -17.69 6.28 -9.74
CA SER A 101 -18.96 6.92 -10.05
C SER A 101 -19.45 7.72 -8.84
N VAL A 102 -19.46 9.05 -8.95
CA VAL A 102 -19.94 9.91 -7.86
C VAL A 102 -21.44 10.13 -7.97
N ARG A 103 -22.19 9.88 -6.89
CA ARG A 103 -23.62 10.16 -6.83
C ARG A 103 -23.86 11.51 -6.15
N GLU A 104 -24.09 12.52 -6.97
CA GLU A 104 -24.33 13.90 -6.57
C GLU A 104 -25.78 14.08 -6.09
N CYS A 105 -26.05 15.12 -5.30
CA CYS A 105 -27.41 15.46 -4.89
C CYS A 105 -28.28 15.90 -6.06
N GLY A 106 -29.52 15.40 -6.11
CA GLY A 106 -30.62 16.00 -6.88
C GLY A 106 -30.50 15.95 -8.40
N LEU A 107 -29.51 15.25 -8.96
CA LEU A 107 -29.35 15.07 -10.40
C LEU A 107 -29.01 13.61 -10.71
N GLU A 108 -29.37 13.17 -11.91
CA GLU A 108 -28.88 11.93 -12.51
C GLU A 108 -27.38 11.74 -12.21
N PRO A 109 -26.95 10.55 -11.76
CA PRO A 109 -25.60 10.35 -11.26
C PRO A 109 -24.56 10.76 -12.31
N ALA A 110 -23.82 11.83 -12.04
CA ALA A 110 -22.72 12.27 -12.88
C ALA A 110 -21.59 11.23 -12.78
N ARG A 111 -21.52 10.31 -13.76
CA ARG A 111 -20.44 9.32 -13.85
C ARG A 111 -19.12 10.02 -14.21
N VAL A 112 -18.37 10.47 -13.20
CA VAL A 112 -17.01 10.99 -13.42
C VAL A 112 -16.04 9.82 -13.52
N LYS A 113 -15.90 9.29 -14.73
CA LYS A 113 -14.99 8.17 -15.00
C LYS A 113 -13.53 8.63 -14.88
N LYS A 114 -12.80 8.13 -13.88
CA LYS A 114 -11.34 8.07 -13.93
C LYS A 114 -10.96 6.66 -14.34
N ARG A 115 -10.28 6.52 -15.48
CA ARG A 115 -9.58 5.28 -15.79
C ARG A 115 -8.35 5.23 -14.91
N CYS A 116 -8.47 4.54 -13.80
CA CYS A 116 -7.30 4.10 -13.04
C CYS A 116 -6.56 3.10 -13.91
N VAL A 117 -5.40 3.50 -14.44
CA VAL A 117 -4.36 2.52 -14.76
C VAL A 117 -3.72 2.30 -13.41
N GLY A 118 -3.92 1.13 -12.79
CA GLY A 118 -3.11 0.74 -11.65
C GLY A 118 -1.65 0.99 -12.03
N GLY A 119 -0.83 1.50 -11.10
CA GLY A 119 0.61 1.57 -11.36
C GLY A 119 1.06 0.20 -11.88
N GLU A 120 1.93 0.18 -12.89
CA GLU A 120 2.52 -1.08 -13.35
C GLU A 120 3.03 -1.82 -12.12
N ARG A 121 2.48 -3.01 -11.86
CA ARG A 121 2.92 -3.83 -10.74
C ARG A 121 4.42 -4.02 -10.91
N PRO A 122 5.22 -3.93 -9.83
CA PRO A 122 6.63 -4.27 -9.94
C PRO A 122 6.78 -5.63 -10.62
N ALA A 123 7.77 -5.77 -11.50
CA ALA A 123 7.96 -7.01 -12.26
C ALA A 123 8.14 -8.24 -11.36
N ASN A 124 8.52 -8.02 -10.10
CA ASN A 124 8.70 -9.01 -9.06
C ASN A 124 7.62 -8.94 -7.96
N ASP A 125 6.39 -8.56 -8.34
CA ASP A 125 5.22 -8.58 -7.47
C ASP A 125 4.90 -10.00 -7.00
N ALA A 126 4.91 -10.98 -7.91
CA ALA A 126 4.65 -12.37 -7.56
C ALA A 126 5.93 -13.10 -7.13
N CYS A 127 5.81 -14.02 -6.16
CA CYS A 127 6.93 -14.88 -5.74
C CYS A 127 7.60 -15.62 -6.90
N ALA A 128 6.82 -16.12 -7.87
CA ALA A 128 7.35 -16.82 -9.04
C ALA A 128 8.29 -15.94 -9.90
N ASP A 129 8.07 -14.62 -9.86
CA ASP A 129 8.81 -13.62 -10.62
C ASP A 129 9.94 -12.97 -9.80
N ALA A 130 10.31 -13.56 -8.65
CA ALA A 130 11.35 -13.01 -7.78
C ALA A 130 12.66 -12.74 -8.53
N VAL A 131 13.20 -11.52 -8.38
CA VAL A 131 14.44 -11.12 -9.06
C VAL A 131 15.63 -11.85 -8.42
N PRO A 132 16.47 -12.55 -9.21
CA PRO A 132 17.68 -13.16 -8.68
C PRO A 132 18.72 -12.09 -8.31
N LEU A 133 19.32 -12.23 -7.12
CA LEU A 133 20.39 -11.37 -6.63
C LEU A 133 21.73 -12.11 -6.62
N THR A 134 22.80 -11.39 -6.93
CA THR A 134 24.19 -11.82 -6.76
C THR A 134 24.82 -11.09 -5.58
N VAL A 135 25.55 -11.78 -4.71
CA VAL A 135 26.14 -11.18 -3.51
C VAL A 135 27.62 -10.80 -3.75
N PRO A 136 28.08 -9.58 -3.38
CA PRO A 136 27.32 -8.48 -2.80
C PRO A 136 26.57 -7.65 -3.86
N THR A 137 25.47 -7.02 -3.46
CA THR A 137 24.74 -6.09 -4.34
C THR A 137 23.99 -5.01 -3.57
N VAL A 138 23.69 -3.91 -4.27
CA VAL A 138 22.72 -2.89 -3.88
C VAL A 138 21.75 -2.71 -5.04
N VAL A 139 20.45 -2.85 -4.78
CA VAL A 139 19.38 -2.74 -5.78
C VAL A 139 18.31 -1.80 -5.27
N SER A 140 17.98 -0.78 -6.06
CA SER A 140 16.82 0.08 -5.81
C SER A 140 15.54 -0.62 -6.27
N GLY A 141 14.49 -0.52 -5.47
CA GLY A 141 13.19 -1.12 -5.74
C GLY A 141 12.04 -0.30 -5.15
N THR A 142 10.81 -0.76 -5.39
CA THR A 142 9.60 -0.14 -4.85
C THR A 142 8.52 -1.17 -4.57
N THR A 143 7.80 -1.00 -3.47
CA THR A 143 6.56 -1.74 -3.18
C THR A 143 5.31 -0.98 -3.63
N ILE A 144 5.47 0.20 -4.24
CA ILE A 144 4.35 0.98 -4.77
C ILE A 144 3.73 0.23 -5.95
N GLY A 145 2.43 -0.08 -5.85
CA GLY A 145 1.70 -0.79 -6.89
C GLY A 145 1.76 -2.32 -6.76
N ALA A 146 2.57 -2.84 -5.82
CA ALA A 146 2.57 -4.25 -5.48
C ALA A 146 1.25 -4.69 -4.83
N THR A 147 1.05 -6.00 -4.78
CA THR A 147 -0.05 -6.67 -4.12
C THR A 147 0.41 -7.38 -2.86
N VAL A 148 -0.54 -7.83 -2.05
CA VAL A 148 -0.24 -8.61 -0.84
C VAL A 148 -0.26 -10.07 -1.23
N ASP A 149 0.90 -10.71 -1.12
CA ASP A 149 1.06 -12.11 -1.46
C ASP A 149 0.54 -13.05 -0.39
N PHE A 150 0.23 -14.28 -0.79
CA PHE A 150 -0.01 -15.36 0.16
C PHE A 150 1.34 -15.96 0.60
N ALA A 151 1.88 -15.46 1.71
CA ALA A 151 3.06 -16.03 2.37
C ALA A 151 2.76 -16.23 3.87
N PRO A 152 3.28 -17.29 4.50
CA PRO A 152 3.02 -17.53 5.92
C PRO A 152 3.69 -16.47 6.78
N GLU A 153 3.13 -16.22 7.96
CA GLU A 153 3.80 -15.44 9.00
C GLU A 153 5.20 -16.00 9.25
N CYS A 154 6.18 -15.11 9.40
CA CYS A 154 7.54 -15.50 9.69
C CYS A 154 8.07 -14.79 10.93
N ARG A 155 8.38 -15.56 11.98
CA ARG A 155 8.96 -15.06 13.25
C ARG A 155 8.21 -13.85 13.85
N GLY A 156 6.87 -13.85 13.83
CA GLY A 156 6.07 -12.73 14.36
C GLY A 156 5.82 -11.58 13.37
N VAL A 157 6.41 -11.64 12.18
CA VAL A 157 6.17 -10.68 11.09
C VAL A 157 5.05 -11.21 10.20
N GLN A 158 3.90 -10.54 10.23
CA GLN A 158 2.75 -10.82 9.37
C GLN A 158 3.02 -10.38 7.94
N ASN A 159 2.52 -11.12 6.96
CA ASN A 159 2.48 -10.69 5.57
C ASN A 159 1.10 -10.13 5.23
N ASP A 160 0.82 -8.92 5.70
CA ASP A 160 -0.46 -8.23 5.55
C ASP A 160 -0.32 -6.91 4.78
N SER A 161 0.75 -6.80 3.98
CA SER A 161 1.16 -5.55 3.34
C SER A 161 1.75 -5.82 1.95
N PRO A 162 1.65 -4.87 0.99
CA PRO A 162 2.20 -5.05 -0.34
C PRO A 162 3.71 -5.30 -0.32
N GLY A 163 4.17 -6.23 -1.15
CA GLY A 163 5.56 -6.64 -1.15
C GLY A 163 6.10 -7.02 -2.51
N VAL A 164 7.43 -7.11 -2.60
CA VAL A 164 8.12 -7.55 -3.81
C VAL A 164 9.18 -8.58 -3.46
N TRP A 165 9.43 -9.48 -4.41
CA TRP A 165 10.25 -10.67 -4.17
C TRP A 165 11.63 -10.59 -4.81
N TYR A 166 12.61 -11.07 -4.07
CA TYR A 166 13.96 -11.35 -4.54
C TYR A 166 14.32 -12.78 -4.20
N ARG A 167 15.31 -13.33 -4.88
CA ARG A 167 15.83 -14.66 -4.54
C ARG A 167 17.34 -14.72 -4.59
N VAL A 168 17.91 -15.60 -3.78
CA VAL A 168 19.35 -15.87 -3.76
C VAL A 168 19.59 -17.36 -3.53
N VAL A 169 20.68 -17.89 -4.07
CA VAL A 169 21.10 -19.28 -3.86
C VAL A 169 22.10 -19.32 -2.71
N GLY A 170 21.88 -20.21 -1.74
CA GLY A 170 22.77 -20.37 -0.60
C GLY A 170 24.14 -20.95 -0.97
N ASN A 171 25.16 -20.61 -0.18
CA ASN A 171 26.56 -21.01 -0.38
C ASN A 171 27.30 -21.26 0.94
N ASN A 172 26.57 -21.65 1.99
CA ASN A 172 27.04 -21.89 3.35
C ASN A 172 27.63 -20.65 4.05
N ARG A 173 27.26 -19.43 3.64
CA ARG A 173 27.68 -18.19 4.28
C ARG A 173 26.51 -17.48 4.92
N GLU A 174 26.82 -16.64 5.90
CA GLU A 174 25.84 -15.79 6.54
C GLU A 174 25.54 -14.60 5.64
N TYR A 175 24.28 -14.43 5.27
CA TYR A 175 23.79 -13.33 4.44
C TYR A 175 23.12 -12.28 5.32
N THR A 176 23.39 -11.02 5.02
CA THR A 176 22.71 -9.88 5.62
C THR A 176 21.99 -9.10 4.53
N VAL A 177 20.65 -9.01 4.66
CA VAL A 177 19.78 -8.17 3.84
C VAL A 177 19.41 -6.96 4.68
N SER A 178 19.73 -5.75 4.20
CA SER A 178 19.48 -4.51 4.91
C SER A 178 18.75 -3.51 4.02
N LEU A 179 17.74 -2.85 4.59
CA LEU A 179 17.06 -1.69 4.00
C LEU A 179 17.47 -0.38 4.71
N CYS A 180 18.45 -0.46 5.62
CA CYS A 180 18.90 0.66 6.42
C CYS A 180 19.47 1.81 5.57
N GLY A 181 18.97 3.03 5.80
CA GLY A 181 19.30 4.24 5.05
C GLY A 181 18.66 4.33 3.66
N GLY A 182 17.98 3.27 3.19
CA GLY A 182 17.50 3.16 1.82
C GLY A 182 16.00 3.37 1.63
N ALA A 183 15.18 3.35 2.70
CA ALA A 183 13.72 3.43 2.60
C ALA A 183 13.12 4.68 3.26
N SER A 184 11.90 5.03 2.90
CA SER A 184 11.17 6.18 3.47
C SER A 184 9.85 5.78 4.14
N TYR A 185 9.73 4.53 4.56
CA TYR A 185 8.53 3.93 5.17
C TYR A 185 8.94 2.84 6.16
N ARG A 186 7.99 2.35 6.95
CA ARG A 186 8.22 1.28 7.92
C ARG A 186 8.32 -0.07 7.23
N THR A 187 9.55 -0.51 6.96
CA THR A 187 9.79 -1.73 6.16
C THR A 187 9.60 -3.00 6.99
N ALA A 188 9.48 -4.12 6.30
CA ALA A 188 9.65 -5.46 6.85
C ALA A 188 10.38 -6.35 5.84
N ILE A 189 11.20 -7.28 6.33
CA ILE A 189 11.86 -8.30 5.52
C ILE A 189 11.45 -9.65 6.07
N SER A 190 10.95 -10.53 5.21
CA SER A 190 10.73 -11.94 5.51
C SER A 190 11.54 -12.80 4.54
N VAL A 191 12.24 -13.80 5.07
CA VAL A 191 13.05 -14.74 4.29
C VAL A 191 12.48 -16.14 4.45
N TYR A 192 12.33 -16.81 3.32
CA TYR A 192 11.77 -18.15 3.24
C TYR A 192 12.68 -19.06 2.41
N ARG A 193 12.50 -20.37 2.57
CA ARG A 193 12.97 -21.40 1.64
C ARG A 193 11.80 -22.23 1.12
N GLY A 194 12.09 -23.22 0.28
CA GLY A 194 11.07 -24.07 -0.35
C GLY A 194 10.63 -23.50 -1.71
N GLY A 195 9.43 -23.82 -2.15
CA GLY A 195 8.80 -23.22 -3.34
C GLY A 195 7.75 -22.18 -2.97
N CYS A 196 7.33 -21.35 -3.92
CA CYS A 196 6.31 -20.32 -3.68
C CYS A 196 4.98 -20.88 -3.13
N ASP A 197 4.62 -22.11 -3.47
CA ASP A 197 3.41 -22.80 -2.96
C ASP A 197 3.62 -23.50 -1.61
N GLY A 198 4.85 -23.47 -1.06
CA GLY A 198 5.25 -24.21 0.13
C GLY A 198 6.38 -23.52 0.87
N LEU A 199 6.24 -22.20 1.07
CA LEU A 199 7.26 -21.37 1.72
C LEU A 199 7.45 -21.78 3.19
N VAL A 200 8.69 -21.99 3.60
CA VAL A 200 9.08 -22.27 4.98
C VAL A 200 9.86 -21.08 5.52
N CYS A 201 9.41 -20.51 6.63
CA CYS A 201 10.03 -19.35 7.26
C CYS A 201 11.45 -19.66 7.77
N GLU A 202 12.41 -18.85 7.32
CA GLU A 202 13.79 -18.90 7.80
C GLU A 202 14.03 -17.83 8.87
N THR A 203 13.81 -16.57 8.49
CA THR A 203 13.98 -15.41 9.39
C THR A 203 13.11 -14.26 8.93
N ALA A 204 12.79 -13.33 9.83
CA ALA A 204 12.15 -12.08 9.47
C ALA A 204 12.49 -11.01 10.49
N ASN A 205 12.40 -9.75 10.06
CA ASN A 205 12.49 -8.61 10.96
C ASN A 205 11.75 -7.40 10.36
N ALA A 206 11.14 -6.60 11.24
CA ALA A 206 10.41 -5.40 10.89
C ALA A 206 10.96 -4.13 11.57
N SER A 207 12.03 -4.24 12.36
CA SER A 207 12.63 -3.11 13.06
C SER A 207 14.09 -3.39 13.39
N PHE A 208 15.00 -2.55 12.90
CA PHE A 208 16.44 -2.69 13.18
C PHE A 208 17.12 -1.33 13.35
N CYS A 209 17.01 -0.45 12.35
CA CYS A 209 17.68 0.85 12.29
C CYS A 209 16.62 1.97 12.31
N GLY A 210 15.84 2.01 13.39
CA GLY A 210 14.59 2.77 13.46
C GLY A 210 13.45 1.97 12.82
N ASP A 211 12.65 2.61 11.96
CA ASP A 211 11.51 1.98 11.28
C ASP A 211 11.91 1.06 10.11
N GLN A 212 13.21 0.91 9.84
CA GLN A 212 13.73 0.10 8.75
C GLN A 212 14.29 -1.23 9.24
N SER A 213 14.29 -2.22 8.35
CA SER A 213 14.55 -3.61 8.68
C SER A 213 15.91 -4.09 8.17
N GLN A 214 16.45 -5.06 8.91
CA GLN A 214 17.59 -5.85 8.50
C GLN A 214 17.41 -7.26 9.05
N VAL A 215 17.80 -8.25 8.25
CA VAL A 215 17.87 -9.65 8.67
C VAL A 215 19.25 -10.21 8.37
N THR A 216 19.66 -11.15 9.20
CA THR A 216 20.87 -11.94 9.01
C THR A 216 20.50 -13.42 9.17
N PHE A 217 20.96 -14.26 8.25
CA PHE A 217 20.68 -15.70 8.27
C PHE A 217 21.78 -16.50 7.58
N CYS A 218 21.94 -17.76 7.98
CA CYS A 218 22.81 -18.68 7.26
C CYS A 218 22.14 -19.19 5.98
N ALA A 219 22.71 -18.88 4.82
CA ALA A 219 22.24 -19.36 3.55
C ALA A 219 22.94 -20.68 3.20
N LEU A 220 22.39 -21.81 3.65
CA LEU A 220 22.92 -23.15 3.42
C LEU A 220 22.93 -23.49 1.92
N GLY A 221 24.02 -24.12 1.46
CA GLY A 221 24.29 -24.44 0.06
C GLY A 221 24.76 -25.88 -0.18
N PHE A 222 24.51 -26.80 0.75
CA PHE A 222 24.86 -28.22 0.60
C PHE A 222 24.10 -28.90 -0.57
N GLU A 223 22.92 -28.37 -0.90
CA GLU A 223 22.18 -28.56 -2.16
C GLU A 223 21.77 -27.18 -2.68
N PRO A 224 21.46 -26.98 -3.98
CA PRO A 224 21.07 -25.67 -4.52
C PRO A 224 19.75 -25.19 -3.88
N THR A 225 19.89 -24.57 -2.71
CA THR A 225 18.78 -24.10 -1.89
C THR A 225 18.54 -22.64 -2.23
N VAL A 226 17.33 -22.35 -2.71
CA VAL A 226 16.89 -21.00 -3.02
C VAL A 226 16.22 -20.41 -1.79
N TYR A 227 16.66 -19.21 -1.42
CA TYR A 227 16.06 -18.38 -0.40
C TYR A 227 15.27 -17.25 -1.08
N TRP A 228 14.00 -17.12 -0.71
CA TRP A 228 13.07 -16.10 -1.17
C TRP A 228 13.02 -14.97 -0.15
N ILE A 229 13.27 -13.76 -0.60
CA ILE A 229 13.34 -12.56 0.23
C ILE A 229 12.16 -11.67 -0.16
N LEU A 230 11.18 -11.56 0.73
CA LEU A 230 10.06 -10.67 0.59
C LEU A 230 10.39 -9.33 1.25
N ILE A 231 10.40 -8.26 0.46
CA ILE A 231 10.49 -6.88 0.94
C ILE A 231 9.08 -6.32 0.99
N HIS A 232 8.59 -6.03 2.20
CA HIS A 232 7.24 -5.56 2.44
C HIS A 232 7.26 -4.50 3.55
N SER A 233 6.18 -4.35 4.30
CA SER A 233 6.04 -3.33 5.33
C SER A 233 5.22 -3.81 6.51
N VAL A 234 5.25 -3.02 7.57
CA VAL A 234 4.25 -3.10 8.62
C VAL A 234 3.20 -2.04 8.33
N GLN A 235 1.94 -2.35 8.64
CA GLN A 235 0.87 -1.37 8.55
C GLN A 235 0.44 -0.97 7.13
N GLY A 236 0.69 -1.82 6.12
CA GLY A 236 0.25 -1.58 4.75
C GLY A 236 0.94 -0.38 4.10
N GLU A 237 2.07 0.07 4.66
CA GLU A 237 2.85 1.12 4.03
C GLU A 237 3.48 0.62 2.73
N ALA A 238 3.76 1.53 1.81
CA ALA A 238 4.47 1.22 0.57
C ALA A 238 5.40 2.36 0.18
N GLY A 239 6.49 2.04 -0.48
CA GLY A 239 7.46 3.05 -0.89
C GLY A 239 8.67 2.48 -1.60
N ASP A 240 9.53 3.41 -1.98
CA ASP A 240 10.83 3.11 -2.56
C ASP A 240 11.82 2.71 -1.46
N PHE A 241 12.74 1.81 -1.83
CA PHE A 241 13.79 1.30 -0.96
C PHE A 241 15.09 1.01 -1.74
N ASP A 242 16.22 1.01 -1.04
CA ASP A 242 17.46 0.39 -1.50
C ASP A 242 17.74 -0.87 -0.68
N LEU A 243 17.80 -2.03 -1.36
CA LEU A 243 18.16 -3.31 -0.78
C LEU A 243 19.66 -3.49 -0.88
N ARG A 244 20.33 -3.66 0.27
CA ARG A 244 21.73 -4.06 0.35
C ARG A 244 21.84 -5.51 0.80
N LEU A 245 22.47 -6.35 -0.02
CA LEU A 245 22.75 -7.74 0.29
C LEU A 245 24.26 -7.97 0.35
N THR A 246 24.73 -8.48 1.49
CA THR A 246 26.14 -8.81 1.75
C THR A 246 26.26 -10.21 2.36
N GLN A 247 27.46 -10.78 2.35
CA GLN A 247 27.75 -12.06 3.01
C GLN A 247 29.00 -12.01 3.88
N SER A 248 29.08 -12.92 4.85
CA SER A 248 30.27 -13.18 5.64
C SER A 248 31.42 -13.75 4.80
N GLN A 249 32.64 -13.50 5.27
CA GLN A 249 33.86 -14.10 4.71
C GLN A 249 34.10 -15.53 5.18
N LEU A 250 33.49 -15.91 6.31
CA LEU A 250 33.53 -17.25 6.87
C LEU A 250 32.23 -17.99 6.58
N GLU A 251 32.32 -19.31 6.46
CA GLU A 251 31.14 -20.16 6.42
C GLU A 251 30.39 -20.11 7.75
N CYS A 252 29.10 -20.40 7.71
CA CYS A 252 28.33 -20.57 8.93
C CYS A 252 28.92 -21.70 9.77
N ALA A 253 28.81 -21.58 11.09
CA ALA A 253 29.10 -22.72 11.96
C ALA A 253 28.20 -23.90 11.55
N ALA A 254 28.78 -25.09 11.47
CA ALA A 254 27.99 -26.31 11.27
C ALA A 254 26.97 -26.43 12.42
N PRO A 255 25.70 -26.79 12.12
CA PRO A 255 24.67 -26.96 13.14
C PRO A 255 25.01 -28.08 14.14
#